data_AF-X1CZ78-F1
#
_entry.id   AF-X1CZ78-F1
#
_cell.length_a   1.000
_cell.length_b   1.000
_cell.length_c   1.000
_cell.angle_alpha   90.00
_cell.angle_beta   90.00
_cell.angle_gamma   90.00
#
_symmetry.space_group_name_H-M   'P 1'
#
loop_
_entity.id
_entity.type
_entity.pdbx_description
1 polymer ?
#
loop_
_entity_poly.entity_id
_entity_poly.type
_entity_poly.pdbx_seq_one_letter_code
_entity_poly.pdbx_strand_id
1 'polypeptide(L)'
;MFYNSIPLIKPRVIPPLDDSFRPAVLWNYAFLNVVRSSGEEIPLIISLERGNDSISVFRTQVFPTEHKLASTNLLYAERLIKTLLWLRGGYKIIIGGPNEIGKYIKKVYSSEGERVFDANFMSTIYEKPFTVEISDAEKISPAKEKSIPLGGHLEGCRIGFDLGASDRKVSAVIDGKVVFSEEVIWDPRNQADPRYHYHEIVSMLNRAADHMPRVDAIGGSVAGIYVNNRVMISSLFRGVPHHLFEEKVKNIFLDIQKEWGVPFEIMNDGEVTALAGSMSLKANSILV
;
A
#
# COMPACT_ATOMS: atom_id res chain seq x y z
N MET A 1 -3.88 28.04 -20.41
CA MET A 1 -4.92 28.12 -21.47
C MET A 1 -4.29 27.76 -22.82
N PHE A 2 -4.03 26.47 -23.10
CA PHE A 2 -3.35 26.05 -24.35
C PHE A 2 -4.25 25.26 -25.32
N TYR A 3 -5.56 25.19 -25.07
CA TYR A 3 -6.49 24.33 -25.83
C TYR A 3 -7.36 25.06 -26.88
N ASN A 4 -7.20 26.37 -27.08
CA ASN A 4 -8.16 27.14 -27.90
C ASN A 4 -7.72 27.44 -29.33
N SER A 5 -6.56 26.97 -29.78
CA SER A 5 -6.02 27.28 -31.13
C SER A 5 -6.04 26.10 -32.12
N ILE A 6 -6.35 24.89 -31.66
CA ILE A 6 -6.43 23.69 -32.51
C ILE A 6 -7.76 22.97 -32.21
N PRO A 7 -8.57 22.62 -33.23
CA PRO A 7 -9.79 21.85 -33.02
C PRO A 7 -9.48 20.51 -32.34
N LEU A 8 -10.20 20.19 -31.27
CA LEU A 8 -10.15 18.85 -30.66
C LEU A 8 -10.62 17.82 -31.70
N ILE A 9 -9.69 17.07 -32.29
CA ILE A 9 -10.01 16.03 -33.26
C ILE A 9 -10.63 14.85 -32.49
N LYS A 10 -11.92 14.61 -32.73
CA LYS A 10 -12.57 13.39 -32.23
C LYS A 10 -11.93 12.17 -32.90
N PRO A 11 -11.54 11.13 -32.13
CA PRO A 11 -11.07 9.88 -32.70
C PRO A 11 -12.10 9.32 -33.68
N ARG A 12 -11.64 8.84 -34.83
CA ARG A 12 -12.49 8.20 -35.85
C ARG A 12 -13.16 6.92 -35.32
N VAL A 13 -12.55 6.31 -34.31
CA VAL A 13 -13.07 5.17 -33.56
C VAL A 13 -13.05 5.56 -32.09
N ILE A 14 -14.22 5.69 -31.49
CA ILE A 14 -14.36 5.78 -30.04
C ILE A 14 -14.49 4.34 -29.57
N PRO A 15 -13.50 3.78 -28.82
CA PRO A 15 -13.62 2.41 -28.32
C PRO A 15 -14.86 2.35 -27.43
N PRO A 16 -15.84 1.47 -27.72
CA PRO A 16 -17.02 1.34 -26.89
C PRO A 16 -16.59 0.82 -25.51
N LEU A 17 -17.28 1.27 -24.46
CA LEU A 17 -17.19 0.59 -23.17
C LEU A 17 -17.86 -0.79 -23.32
N ASP A 18 -17.40 -1.75 -22.54
CA ASP A 18 -18.09 -3.04 -22.42
C ASP A 18 -19.55 -2.80 -21.96
N ASP A 19 -20.51 -3.46 -22.60
CA ASP A 19 -21.95 -3.27 -22.30
C ASP A 19 -22.30 -3.61 -20.84
N SER A 20 -21.50 -4.48 -20.22
CA SER A 20 -21.64 -4.87 -18.82
C SER A 20 -20.87 -3.95 -17.87
N PHE A 21 -20.08 -2.99 -18.37
CA PHE A 21 -19.31 -2.08 -17.53
C PHE A 21 -20.23 -1.26 -16.63
N ARG A 22 -19.93 -1.25 -15.33
CA ARG A 22 -20.61 -0.44 -14.32
C ARG A 22 -19.56 0.31 -13.50
N PRO A 23 -19.56 1.65 -13.50
CA PRO A 23 -18.63 2.42 -12.69
C PRO A 23 -18.89 2.17 -11.19
N ALA A 24 -17.91 1.59 -10.49
CA ALA A 24 -18.06 1.22 -9.08
C ALA A 24 -18.44 2.41 -8.18
N VAL A 25 -17.84 3.59 -8.43
CA VAL A 25 -18.15 4.81 -7.66
C VAL A 25 -19.60 5.28 -7.85
N LEU A 26 -20.13 5.22 -9.08
CA LEU A 26 -21.51 5.61 -9.35
C LEU A 26 -22.50 4.62 -8.75
N TRP A 27 -22.17 3.33 -8.79
CA TRP A 27 -22.98 2.32 -8.12
C TRP A 27 -22.99 2.51 -6.59
N ASN A 28 -21.85 2.81 -5.97
CA ASN A 28 -21.77 3.14 -4.54
C ASN A 28 -22.63 4.36 -4.18
N TYR A 29 -22.59 5.43 -4.98
CA TYR A 29 -23.45 6.60 -4.77
C TYR A 29 -24.93 6.25 -4.94
N ALA A 30 -25.29 5.48 -5.96
CA ALA A 30 -26.67 5.03 -6.17
C ALA A 30 -27.17 4.20 -4.98
N PHE A 31 -26.38 3.22 -4.51
CA PHE A 31 -26.71 2.43 -3.34
C PHE A 31 -26.97 3.30 -2.10
N LEU A 32 -26.03 4.19 -1.77
CA LEU A 32 -26.16 5.07 -0.61
C LEU A 32 -27.35 6.04 -0.72
N ASN A 33 -27.63 6.54 -1.92
CA ASN A 33 -28.79 7.40 -2.14
C ASN A 33 -30.10 6.65 -1.91
N VAL A 34 -30.23 5.40 -2.37
CA VAL A 34 -31.43 4.59 -2.14
C VAL A 34 -31.56 4.23 -0.65
N VAL A 35 -30.47 3.89 0.04
CA VAL A 35 -30.45 3.66 1.50
C VAL A 35 -30.96 4.88 2.26
N ARG A 36 -30.41 6.07 1.98
CA ARG A 36 -30.84 7.30 2.66
C ARG A 36 -32.26 7.72 2.32
N SER A 37 -32.69 7.50 1.08
CA SER A 37 -34.03 7.86 0.63
C SER A 37 -35.12 6.94 1.20
N SER A 38 -34.77 5.78 1.76
CA SER A 38 -35.73 4.94 2.46
C SER A 38 -36.10 5.49 3.84
N GLY A 39 -35.23 6.29 4.47
CA GLY A 39 -35.41 6.81 5.83
C GLY A 39 -35.38 5.73 6.92
N GLU A 40 -34.90 4.53 6.57
CA GLU A 40 -34.83 3.36 7.44
C GLU A 40 -33.38 2.92 7.68
N GLU A 41 -32.40 3.73 7.29
CA GLU A 41 -31.02 3.30 7.25
C GLU A 41 -30.45 3.02 8.64
N ILE A 42 -29.59 2.00 8.72
CA ILE A 42 -28.90 1.60 9.96
C ILE A 42 -27.38 1.67 9.78
N PRO A 43 -26.63 1.90 10.86
CA PRO A 43 -25.18 2.05 10.77
C PRO A 43 -24.48 0.74 10.41
N LEU A 44 -23.43 0.87 9.59
CA LEU A 44 -22.40 -0.14 9.38
C LEU A 44 -21.04 0.51 9.61
N ILE A 45 -20.28 -0.03 10.55
CA ILE A 45 -18.95 0.42 10.93
C ILE A 45 -17.97 -0.71 10.62
N ILE A 46 -16.93 -0.40 9.85
CA ILE A 46 -15.88 -1.34 9.46
C ILE A 46 -14.59 -0.85 10.09
N SER A 47 -14.01 -1.66 10.97
CA SER A 47 -12.70 -1.42 11.55
C SER A 47 -11.67 -2.37 10.95
N LEU A 48 -10.49 -1.85 10.62
CA LEU A 48 -9.33 -2.59 10.14
C LEU A 48 -8.19 -2.42 11.14
N GLU A 49 -7.68 -3.52 11.69
CA GLU A 49 -6.48 -3.51 12.53
C GLU A 49 -5.24 -3.94 11.73
N ARG A 50 -4.14 -3.23 11.97
CA ARG A 50 -2.84 -3.41 11.34
C ARG A 50 -1.75 -3.63 12.39
N GLY A 51 -0.50 -3.69 11.93
CA GLY A 51 0.67 -3.64 12.81
C GLY A 51 0.66 -2.42 13.74
N ASN A 52 1.39 -2.54 14.86
CA ASN A 52 1.58 -1.47 15.85
C ASN A 52 0.28 -0.90 16.47
N ASP A 53 -0.76 -1.71 16.61
CA ASP A 53 -2.08 -1.33 17.15
C ASP A 53 -2.74 -0.16 16.40
N SER A 54 -2.45 -0.04 15.10
CA SER A 54 -3.11 0.97 14.27
C SER A 54 -4.46 0.48 13.79
N ILE A 55 -5.48 1.30 13.99
CA ILE A 55 -6.87 1.00 13.72
C ILE A 55 -7.42 2.03 12.74
N SER A 56 -7.92 1.57 11.60
CA SER A 56 -8.68 2.41 10.67
C SER A 56 -10.16 2.11 10.78
N VAL A 57 -10.99 3.15 10.88
CA VAL A 57 -12.45 2.98 10.95
C VAL A 57 -13.12 3.68 9.77
N PHE A 58 -14.03 2.97 9.10
CA PHE A 58 -14.91 3.50 8.07
C PHE A 58 -16.36 3.38 8.54
N ARG A 59 -17.12 4.47 8.44
CA ARG A 59 -18.53 4.52 8.85
C ARG A 59 -19.40 4.74 7.62
N THR A 60 -20.43 3.93 7.48
CA THR A 60 -21.42 3.99 6.41
C THR A 60 -22.79 3.58 6.94
N GLN A 61 -23.78 3.61 6.06
CA GLN A 61 -25.14 3.16 6.32
C GLN A 61 -25.52 2.04 5.34
N VAL A 62 -26.45 1.19 5.75
CA VAL A 62 -27.01 0.07 4.98
C VAL A 62 -28.50 -0.09 5.30
N PHE A 63 -29.22 -0.91 4.52
CA PHE A 63 -30.62 -1.22 4.84
C PHE A 63 -30.76 -2.11 6.10
N PRO A 64 -31.87 -2.03 6.84
CA PRO A 64 -32.25 -3.03 7.84
C PRO A 64 -32.39 -4.42 7.23
N THR A 65 -32.17 -5.47 8.04
CA THR A 65 -32.26 -6.88 7.60
C THR A 65 -33.59 -7.21 6.94
N GLU A 66 -34.71 -6.66 7.44
CA GLU A 66 -36.06 -6.95 6.94
C GLU A 66 -36.44 -6.15 5.68
N HIS A 67 -35.59 -5.21 5.24
CA HIS A 67 -35.89 -4.38 4.08
C HIS A 67 -35.83 -5.19 2.79
N LYS A 68 -36.73 -4.91 1.84
CA LYS A 68 -36.82 -5.63 0.55
C LYS A 68 -35.53 -5.62 -0.29
N LEU A 69 -34.63 -4.65 -0.05
CA LEU A 69 -33.33 -4.53 -0.72
C LEU A 69 -32.14 -4.95 0.17
N ALA A 70 -32.37 -5.53 1.35
CA ALA A 70 -31.31 -5.86 2.32
C ALA A 70 -30.20 -6.76 1.74
N SER A 71 -30.54 -7.66 0.81
CA SER A 71 -29.57 -8.53 0.13
C SER A 71 -28.48 -7.76 -0.61
N THR A 72 -28.76 -6.53 -1.07
CA THR A 72 -27.78 -5.66 -1.74
C THR A 72 -26.68 -5.16 -0.80
N ASN A 73 -26.93 -5.16 0.52
CA ASN A 73 -25.93 -4.81 1.53
C ASN A 73 -24.70 -5.72 1.45
N LEU A 74 -24.87 -7.00 1.10
CA LEU A 74 -23.79 -7.98 1.08
C LEU A 74 -22.74 -7.64 0.02
N LEU A 75 -23.19 -7.33 -1.20
CA LEU A 75 -22.31 -6.90 -2.29
C LEU A 75 -21.65 -5.56 -1.96
N TYR A 76 -22.42 -4.60 -1.44
CA TYR A 76 -21.89 -3.29 -1.05
C TYR A 76 -20.79 -3.42 0.01
N ALA A 77 -21.06 -4.13 1.10
CA ALA A 77 -20.12 -4.32 2.19
C ALA A 77 -18.85 -5.07 1.73
N GLU A 78 -18.98 -6.11 0.92
CA GLU A 78 -17.82 -6.89 0.46
C GLU A 78 -16.94 -6.09 -0.51
N ARG A 79 -17.52 -5.35 -1.46
CA ARG A 79 -16.76 -4.44 -2.34
C ARG A 79 -16.07 -3.33 -1.56
N LEU A 80 -16.76 -2.75 -0.59
CA LEU A 80 -16.21 -1.70 0.27
C LEU A 80 -15.06 -2.24 1.12
N ILE A 81 -15.23 -3.37 1.79
CA ILE A 81 -14.18 -4.00 2.61
C ILE A 81 -12.98 -4.36 1.77
N LYS A 82 -13.16 -4.94 0.58
CA LYS A 82 -12.06 -5.19 -0.35
C LYS A 82 -11.31 -3.89 -0.65
N THR A 83 -12.04 -2.83 -1.03
CA THR A 83 -11.43 -1.54 -1.33
C THR A 83 -10.65 -0.99 -0.15
N LEU A 84 -11.21 -1.03 1.06
CA LEU A 84 -10.56 -0.55 2.28
C LEU A 84 -9.31 -1.36 2.62
N LEU A 85 -9.35 -2.70 2.51
CA LEU A 85 -8.19 -3.56 2.73
C LEU A 85 -7.05 -3.23 1.78
N TRP A 86 -7.34 -3.04 0.48
CA TRP A 86 -6.29 -2.75 -0.50
C TRP A 86 -5.77 -1.30 -0.43
N LEU A 87 -6.57 -0.36 0.09
CA LEU A 87 -6.12 1.02 0.30
C LEU A 87 -5.39 1.23 1.63
N ARG A 88 -5.81 0.51 2.68
CA ARG A 88 -5.39 0.80 4.06
C ARG A 88 -4.60 -0.33 4.70
N GLY A 89 -4.71 -1.54 4.17
CA GLY A 89 -4.21 -2.76 4.77
C GLY A 89 -4.94 -3.18 6.05
N GLY A 90 -4.76 -4.43 6.45
CA GLY A 90 -5.20 -4.96 7.75
C GLY A 90 -5.27 -6.48 7.76
N TYR A 91 -5.00 -7.10 8.90
CA TYR A 91 -5.16 -8.55 9.10
C TYR A 91 -6.45 -8.91 9.84
N LYS A 92 -7.04 -7.95 10.57
CA LYS A 92 -8.32 -8.15 11.25
C LYS A 92 -9.34 -7.14 10.77
N ILE A 93 -10.52 -7.63 10.42
CA ILE A 93 -11.72 -6.84 10.17
C ILE A 93 -12.66 -7.01 11.36
N ILE A 94 -13.17 -5.91 11.91
CA ILE A 94 -14.28 -5.91 12.87
C ILE A 94 -15.47 -5.20 12.24
N ILE A 95 -16.60 -5.90 12.17
CA ILE A 95 -17.85 -5.41 11.56
C ILE A 95 -18.84 -5.08 12.66
N GLY A 96 -19.22 -3.81 12.74
CA GLY A 96 -20.20 -3.26 13.67
C GLY A 96 -21.47 -2.87 12.93
N GLY A 97 -22.49 -3.70 12.98
CA GLY A 97 -23.71 -3.54 12.20
C GLY A 97 -24.48 -4.87 12.10
N PRO A 98 -25.33 -5.05 11.07
CA PRO A 98 -26.09 -6.28 10.90
C PRO A 98 -25.25 -7.55 10.93
N ASN A 99 -25.62 -8.49 11.81
CA ASN A 99 -24.93 -9.78 11.96
C ASN A 99 -24.82 -10.57 10.65
N GLU A 100 -25.81 -10.45 9.75
CA GLU A 100 -25.80 -11.11 8.44
C GLU A 100 -24.63 -10.67 7.57
N ILE A 101 -24.33 -9.35 7.54
CA ILE A 101 -23.18 -8.81 6.83
C ILE A 101 -21.90 -9.38 7.43
N GLY A 102 -21.76 -9.35 8.75
CA GLY A 102 -20.60 -9.90 9.46
C GLY A 102 -20.34 -11.37 9.12
N LYS A 103 -21.39 -12.20 9.17
CA LYS A 103 -21.33 -13.63 8.84
C LYS A 103 -20.97 -13.86 7.36
N TYR A 104 -21.55 -13.08 6.45
CA TYR A 104 -21.27 -13.16 5.03
C TYR A 104 -19.79 -12.84 4.74
N ILE A 105 -19.27 -11.74 5.28
CA ILE A 105 -17.86 -11.37 5.09
C ILE A 105 -16.94 -12.42 5.68
N LYS A 106 -17.25 -12.94 6.87
CA LYS A 106 -16.46 -14.02 7.49
C LYS A 106 -16.40 -15.27 6.61
N LYS A 107 -17.50 -15.63 5.94
CA LYS A 107 -17.54 -16.74 4.97
C LYS A 107 -16.69 -16.43 3.73
N VAL A 108 -16.86 -15.24 3.15
CA VAL A 108 -16.18 -14.84 1.91
C VAL A 108 -14.66 -14.73 2.08
N TYR A 109 -14.17 -14.30 3.25
CA TYR A 109 -12.75 -14.21 3.57
C TYR A 109 -12.18 -15.44 4.29
N SER A 110 -12.94 -16.54 4.35
CA SER A 110 -12.43 -17.81 4.89
C SER A 110 -11.47 -18.50 3.91
N SER A 111 -10.82 -19.57 4.37
CA SER A 111 -9.92 -20.39 3.55
C SER A 111 -10.57 -21.02 2.31
N GLU A 112 -11.90 -21.13 2.30
CA GLU A 112 -12.69 -21.66 1.18
C GLU A 112 -13.51 -20.57 0.47
N GLY A 113 -13.36 -19.31 0.90
CA GLY A 113 -14.14 -18.19 0.38
C GLY A 113 -13.54 -17.54 -0.87
N GLU A 114 -14.35 -16.76 -1.59
CA GLU A 114 -13.94 -16.06 -2.82
C GLU A 114 -12.81 -15.03 -2.61
N ARG A 115 -12.54 -14.64 -1.36
CA ARG A 115 -11.48 -13.70 -0.96
C ARG A 115 -10.31 -14.36 -0.25
N VAL A 116 -10.14 -15.68 -0.41
CA VAL A 116 -9.00 -16.41 0.17
C VAL A 116 -7.64 -15.80 -0.22
N PHE A 117 -7.49 -15.32 -1.46
CA PHE A 117 -6.28 -14.64 -1.89
C PHE A 117 -6.03 -13.37 -1.08
N ASP A 118 -7.04 -12.50 -0.96
CA ASP A 118 -6.94 -11.23 -0.22
C ASP A 118 -6.61 -11.50 1.26
N ALA A 119 -7.27 -12.49 1.88
CA ALA A 119 -7.03 -12.89 3.26
C ALA A 119 -5.60 -13.42 3.47
N ASN A 120 -5.14 -14.33 2.61
CA ASN A 120 -3.79 -14.88 2.70
C ASN A 120 -2.72 -13.82 2.46
N PHE A 121 -2.94 -12.94 1.49
CA PHE A 121 -2.02 -11.85 1.17
C PHE A 121 -1.83 -10.91 2.36
N MET A 122 -2.93 -10.49 3.00
CA MET A 122 -2.87 -9.66 4.21
C MET A 122 -2.25 -10.42 5.39
N SER A 123 -2.56 -11.71 5.55
CA SER A 123 -1.95 -12.57 6.57
C SER A 123 -0.42 -12.61 6.44
N THR A 124 0.09 -12.72 5.21
CA THR A 124 1.53 -12.68 4.92
C THR A 124 2.16 -11.32 5.28
N ILE A 125 1.51 -10.21 4.91
CA ILE A 125 2.04 -8.86 5.17
C ILE A 125 2.16 -8.56 6.67
N TYR A 126 1.18 -8.99 7.46
CA TYR A 126 1.14 -8.68 8.89
C TYR A 126 1.69 -9.80 9.77
N GLU A 127 2.09 -10.93 9.18
CA GLU A 127 2.55 -12.14 9.88
C GLU A 127 1.57 -12.60 10.97
N LYS A 128 0.27 -12.44 10.71
CA LYS A 128 -0.81 -12.75 11.64
C LYS A 128 -1.96 -13.40 10.89
N PRO A 129 -2.66 -14.39 11.50
CA PRO A 129 -3.84 -14.96 10.89
C PRO A 129 -4.85 -13.88 10.51
N PHE A 130 -5.40 -13.98 9.30
CA PHE A 130 -6.46 -13.09 8.87
C PHE A 130 -7.77 -13.43 9.61
N THR A 131 -8.43 -12.44 10.21
CA THR A 131 -9.66 -12.67 10.98
C THR A 131 -10.77 -11.67 10.64
N VAL A 132 -12.00 -12.15 10.76
CA VAL A 132 -13.22 -11.34 10.69
C VAL A 132 -14.03 -11.57 11.96
N GLU A 133 -14.25 -10.49 12.69
CA GLU A 133 -15.01 -10.45 13.93
C GLU A 133 -16.28 -9.61 13.76
N ILE A 134 -17.32 -9.97 14.50
CA ILE A 134 -18.59 -9.27 14.50
C ILE A 134 -18.74 -8.65 15.88
N SER A 135 -19.12 -7.38 15.91
CA SER A 135 -19.29 -6.61 17.14
C SER A 135 -20.54 -5.74 17.05
N ASP A 136 -20.94 -5.16 18.17
CA ASP A 136 -21.94 -4.11 18.17
C ASP A 136 -21.29 -2.80 17.66
N ALA A 137 -22.02 -2.01 16.89
CA ALA A 137 -21.51 -0.75 16.33
C ALA A 137 -20.93 0.18 17.41
N GLU A 138 -21.56 0.23 18.58
CA GLU A 138 -21.17 1.04 19.73
C GLU A 138 -19.87 0.58 20.41
N LYS A 139 -19.50 -0.70 20.24
CA LYS A 139 -18.31 -1.30 20.84
C LYS A 139 -17.06 -1.16 19.97
N ILE A 140 -17.18 -0.66 18.74
CA ILE A 140 -16.01 -0.47 17.88
C ILE A 140 -15.14 0.67 18.39
N SER A 141 -13.88 0.34 18.66
CA SER A 141 -12.87 1.30 19.08
C SER A 141 -12.75 2.46 18.09
N PRO A 142 -12.45 3.68 18.56
CA PRO A 142 -12.22 4.81 17.69
C PRO A 142 -10.99 4.58 16.78
N ALA A 143 -10.94 5.30 15.67
CA ALA A 143 -9.79 5.25 14.78
C ALA A 143 -8.51 5.67 15.52
N LYS A 144 -7.43 4.95 15.26
CA LYS A 144 -6.09 5.17 15.80
C LYS A 144 -5.08 5.01 14.66
N GLU A 145 -4.89 6.07 13.90
CA GLU A 145 -3.93 6.12 12.80
C GLU A 145 -2.56 6.55 13.35
N LYS A 146 -1.54 5.69 13.22
CA LYS A 146 -0.16 6.07 13.51
C LYS A 146 0.45 6.59 12.21
N SER A 147 0.86 7.84 12.19
CA SER A 147 1.67 8.39 11.09
C SER A 147 3.15 8.31 11.46
N ILE A 148 3.98 8.00 10.47
CA ILE A 148 5.43 8.13 10.56
C ILE A 148 5.77 9.41 9.81
N PRO A 149 6.52 10.35 10.41
CA PRO A 149 6.99 11.53 9.70
C PRO A 149 7.80 11.09 8.47
N LEU A 150 7.37 11.53 7.29
CA LEU A 150 8.01 11.20 6.01
C LEU A 150 9.12 12.21 5.70
N GLY A 151 10.38 11.79 5.87
CA GLY A 151 11.57 12.44 5.30
C GLY A 151 11.62 13.98 5.39
N GLY A 152 12.16 14.62 4.33
CA GLY A 152 12.27 16.08 4.23
C GLY A 152 13.55 16.69 4.80
N HIS A 153 14.45 15.86 5.34
CA HIS A 153 15.75 16.29 5.83
C HIS A 153 16.78 16.22 4.70
N LEU A 154 17.36 17.37 4.33
CA LEU A 154 18.30 17.48 3.21
C LEU A 154 19.73 17.80 3.68
N GLU A 155 19.89 18.17 4.95
CA GLU A 155 21.16 18.59 5.56
C GLU A 155 22.10 17.40 5.78
N GLY A 156 23.40 17.60 5.58
CA GLY A 156 24.43 16.57 5.74
C GLY A 156 24.68 15.74 4.48
N CYS A 157 25.44 14.66 4.63
CA CYS A 157 25.81 13.74 3.56
C CYS A 157 24.84 12.54 3.53
N ARG A 158 24.03 12.43 2.48
CA ARG A 158 22.92 11.46 2.40
C ARG A 158 23.02 10.60 1.16
N ILE A 159 22.62 9.35 1.27
CA ILE A 159 22.41 8.47 0.12
C ILE A 159 20.91 8.26 -0.07
N GLY A 160 20.42 8.59 -1.27
CA GLY A 160 19.09 8.23 -1.73
C GLY A 160 19.20 7.11 -2.77
N PHE A 161 18.36 6.09 -2.70
CA PHE A 161 18.34 5.04 -3.72
C PHE A 161 16.92 4.65 -4.14
N ASP A 162 16.79 4.08 -5.34
CA ASP A 162 15.55 3.56 -5.89
C ASP A 162 15.80 2.17 -6.51
N LEU A 163 15.09 1.16 -6.01
CA LEU A 163 15.21 -0.22 -6.48
C LEU A 163 13.95 -0.62 -7.23
N GLY A 164 14.01 -0.46 -8.55
CA GLY A 164 13.01 -0.92 -9.49
C GLY A 164 13.29 -2.35 -9.97
N ALA A 165 12.30 -2.93 -10.64
CA ALA A 165 12.41 -4.30 -11.14
C ALA A 165 13.22 -4.42 -12.45
N SER A 166 13.63 -3.30 -13.06
CA SER A 166 14.39 -3.22 -14.32
C SER A 166 15.68 -2.40 -14.21
N ASP A 167 15.74 -1.48 -13.25
CA ASP A 167 16.89 -0.66 -12.96
C ASP A 167 17.04 -0.48 -11.46
N ARG A 168 18.26 -0.14 -11.04
CA ARG A 168 18.56 0.37 -9.70
C ARG A 168 19.25 1.71 -9.84
N LYS A 169 18.86 2.67 -9.01
CA LYS A 169 19.36 4.03 -9.01
C LYS A 169 19.88 4.40 -7.64
N VAL A 170 20.93 5.21 -7.62
CA VAL A 170 21.47 5.77 -6.37
C VAL A 170 21.93 7.19 -6.61
N SER A 171 21.83 8.02 -5.58
CA SER A 171 22.34 9.38 -5.57
C SER A 171 22.99 9.68 -4.24
N ALA A 172 24.14 10.36 -4.29
CA ALA A 172 24.80 10.95 -3.14
C ALA A 172 24.49 12.44 -3.11
N VAL A 173 24.11 12.95 -1.95
CA VAL A 173 23.63 14.33 -1.76
C VAL A 173 24.35 14.96 -0.58
N ILE A 174 24.89 16.16 -0.77
CA ILE A 174 25.45 17.00 0.31
C ILE A 174 24.59 18.26 0.43
N ASP A 175 23.93 18.44 1.57
CA ASP A 175 23.06 19.60 1.85
C ASP A 175 22.03 19.86 0.73
N GLY A 176 21.34 18.79 0.31
CA GLY A 176 20.35 18.82 -0.76
C GLY A 176 20.92 18.92 -2.18
N LYS A 177 22.24 19.01 -2.37
CA LYS A 177 22.88 19.06 -3.69
C LYS A 177 23.42 17.69 -4.09
N VAL A 178 22.98 17.20 -5.25
CA VAL A 178 23.48 15.93 -5.80
C VAL A 178 24.96 16.09 -6.19
N VAL A 179 25.82 15.22 -5.64
CA VAL A 179 27.25 15.16 -5.96
C VAL A 179 27.62 13.91 -6.77
N PHE A 180 26.75 12.90 -6.77
CA PHE A 180 26.85 11.71 -7.61
C PHE A 180 25.46 11.15 -7.86
N SER A 181 25.25 10.57 -9.05
CA SER A 181 24.05 9.83 -9.40
C SER A 181 24.38 8.75 -10.42
N GLU A 182 23.78 7.58 -10.28
CA GLU A 182 23.96 6.44 -11.16
C GLU A 182 22.62 5.72 -11.36
N GLU A 183 22.43 5.21 -12.58
CA GLU A 183 21.35 4.30 -12.94
C GLU A 183 21.96 3.09 -13.65
N VAL A 184 21.69 1.88 -13.13
CA VAL A 184 22.18 0.63 -13.69
C VAL A 184 20.99 -0.27 -14.00
N ILE A 185 20.93 -0.75 -15.24
CA ILE A 185 19.98 -1.80 -15.64
C ILE A 185 20.35 -3.10 -14.92
N TRP A 186 19.36 -3.75 -14.33
CA TRP A 186 19.53 -5.05 -13.67
C TRP A 186 18.25 -5.88 -13.80
N ASP A 187 18.34 -7.18 -13.53
CA ASP A 187 17.20 -8.09 -13.56
C ASP A 187 17.11 -8.89 -12.25
N PRO A 188 16.63 -8.28 -11.15
CA PRO A 188 16.58 -8.94 -9.84
C PRO A 188 15.51 -10.04 -9.80
N ARG A 189 14.44 -9.89 -10.61
CA ARG A 189 13.27 -10.78 -10.62
C ARG A 189 13.63 -12.24 -10.88
N ASN A 190 14.63 -12.47 -11.73
CA ASN A 190 15.08 -13.80 -12.13
C ASN A 190 16.24 -14.36 -11.30
N GLN A 191 16.70 -13.63 -10.27
CA GLN A 191 17.85 -14.01 -9.46
C GLN A 191 17.42 -14.81 -8.24
N ALA A 192 17.83 -16.07 -8.21
CA ALA A 192 17.47 -17.00 -7.15
C ALA A 192 18.38 -16.92 -5.90
N ASP A 193 19.61 -16.40 -6.05
CA ASP A 193 20.58 -16.30 -4.96
C ASP A 193 20.41 -14.96 -4.21
N PRO A 194 20.03 -14.97 -2.91
CA PRO A 194 19.95 -13.76 -2.10
C PRO A 194 21.24 -12.94 -2.05
N ARG A 195 22.41 -13.60 -2.21
CA ARG A 195 23.71 -12.92 -2.19
C ARG A 195 23.85 -11.97 -3.37
N TYR A 196 23.26 -12.27 -4.52
CA TYR A 196 23.25 -11.36 -5.66
C TYR A 196 22.61 -10.02 -5.26
N HIS A 197 21.41 -10.09 -4.67
CA HIS A 197 20.65 -8.91 -4.26
C HIS A 197 21.42 -8.09 -3.23
N TYR A 198 21.99 -8.76 -2.23
CA TYR A 198 22.82 -8.13 -1.21
C TYR A 198 24.00 -7.37 -1.81
N HIS A 199 24.79 -8.05 -2.65
CA HIS A 199 25.99 -7.45 -3.26
C HIS A 199 25.62 -6.28 -4.17
N GLU A 200 24.57 -6.38 -4.97
CA GLU A 200 24.15 -5.29 -5.86
C GLU A 200 23.74 -4.04 -5.07
N ILE A 201 22.98 -4.22 -3.98
CA ILE A 201 22.55 -3.10 -3.12
C ILE A 201 23.76 -2.48 -2.42
N VAL A 202 24.60 -3.29 -1.76
CA VAL A 202 25.76 -2.78 -1.02
C VAL A 202 26.80 -2.13 -1.95
N SER A 203 27.07 -2.74 -3.11
CA SER A 203 27.99 -2.19 -4.10
C SER A 203 27.54 -0.81 -4.59
N MET A 204 26.24 -0.64 -4.83
CA MET A 204 25.64 0.63 -5.22
C MET A 204 25.80 1.69 -4.11
N LEU A 205 25.51 1.34 -2.86
CA LEU A 205 25.65 2.26 -1.73
C LEU A 205 27.10 2.69 -1.52
N ASN A 206 28.06 1.76 -1.63
CA ASN A 206 29.48 2.07 -1.52
C ASN A 206 29.94 3.04 -2.61
N ARG A 207 29.54 2.82 -3.88
CA ARG A 207 29.88 3.75 -4.97
C ARG A 207 29.37 5.16 -4.70
N ALA A 208 28.16 5.31 -4.16
CA ALA A 208 27.65 6.63 -3.79
C ALA A 208 28.42 7.26 -2.61
N ALA A 209 28.82 6.45 -1.62
CA ALA A 209 29.58 6.93 -0.47
C ALA A 209 30.97 7.46 -0.84
N ASP A 210 31.63 6.89 -1.87
CA ASP A 210 32.96 7.33 -2.34
C ASP A 210 33.00 8.80 -2.81
N HIS A 211 31.83 9.41 -3.07
CA HIS A 211 31.70 10.82 -3.48
C HIS A 211 31.42 11.78 -2.32
N MET A 212 31.45 11.34 -1.07
CA MET A 212 31.17 12.14 0.11
C MET A 212 32.21 11.92 1.21
N PRO A 213 32.46 12.92 2.08
CA PRO A 213 33.43 12.77 3.18
C PRO A 213 32.98 11.80 4.29
N ARG A 214 31.67 11.54 4.38
CA ARG A 214 31.02 10.59 5.29
C ARG A 214 29.60 10.30 4.81
N VAL A 215 28.89 9.39 5.45
CA VAL A 215 27.45 9.18 5.28
C VAL A 215 26.77 9.45 6.61
N ASP A 216 25.78 10.33 6.62
CA ASP A 216 24.99 10.71 7.80
C ASP A 216 23.66 9.94 7.86
N ALA A 217 23.06 9.60 6.71
CA ALA A 217 21.82 8.81 6.62
C ALA A 217 21.62 8.19 5.22
N ILE A 218 20.85 7.11 5.16
CA ILE A 218 20.47 6.43 3.92
C ILE A 218 18.95 6.30 3.84
N GLY A 219 18.37 6.67 2.69
CA GLY A 219 16.95 6.51 2.40
C GLY A 219 16.71 5.77 1.08
N GLY A 220 15.79 4.83 1.06
CA GLY A 220 15.49 4.01 -0.10
C GLY A 220 14.02 4.01 -0.52
N SER A 221 13.79 4.17 -1.82
CA SER A 221 12.57 3.75 -2.51
C SER A 221 12.76 2.31 -2.99
N VAL A 222 11.85 1.41 -2.63
CA VAL A 222 11.97 0.00 -3.03
C VAL A 222 10.61 -0.52 -3.48
N ALA A 223 10.54 -1.16 -4.64
CA ALA A 223 9.30 -1.70 -5.17
C ALA A 223 8.80 -2.91 -4.34
N GLY A 224 7.72 -2.71 -3.59
CA GLY A 224 7.14 -3.72 -2.71
C GLY A 224 6.47 -3.16 -1.46
N ILE A 225 6.08 -4.06 -0.57
CA ILE A 225 5.49 -3.78 0.75
C ILE A 225 6.55 -4.08 1.81
N TYR A 226 6.86 -3.07 2.62
CA TYR A 226 7.86 -3.13 3.67
C TYR A 226 7.23 -2.74 5.00
N VAL A 227 7.61 -3.44 6.07
CA VAL A 227 7.15 -3.14 7.44
C VAL A 227 8.37 -3.07 8.32
N ASN A 228 8.67 -1.89 8.86
CA ASN A 228 9.85 -1.64 9.71
C ASN A 228 11.16 -2.11 9.03
N ASN A 229 11.40 -1.68 7.79
CA ASN A 229 12.51 -2.12 6.92
C ASN A 229 12.58 -3.62 6.59
N ARG A 230 11.59 -4.43 6.97
CA ARG A 230 11.50 -5.84 6.57
C ARG A 230 10.76 -5.99 5.27
N VAL A 231 11.25 -6.89 4.42
CA VAL A 231 10.63 -7.21 3.14
C VAL A 231 9.43 -8.12 3.38
N MET A 232 8.22 -7.64 3.13
CA MET A 232 7.02 -8.47 3.24
C MET A 232 6.61 -9.06 1.90
N ILE A 233 6.50 -8.20 0.88
CA ILE A 233 6.20 -8.61 -0.49
C ILE A 233 7.02 -7.73 -1.42
N SER A 234 7.80 -8.29 -2.33
CA SER A 234 8.51 -7.47 -3.32
C SER A 234 8.75 -8.24 -4.60
N SER A 235 8.56 -7.56 -5.73
CA SER A 235 8.81 -8.15 -7.04
C SER A 235 10.30 -8.41 -7.28
N LEU A 236 11.18 -7.69 -6.59
CA LEU A 236 12.63 -7.82 -6.73
C LEU A 236 13.12 -9.23 -6.39
N PHE A 237 12.50 -9.87 -5.39
CA PHE A 237 12.95 -11.17 -4.87
C PHE A 237 12.12 -12.35 -5.38
N ARG A 238 11.36 -12.17 -6.47
CA ARG A 238 10.44 -13.20 -6.99
C ARG A 238 11.13 -14.53 -7.31
N GLY A 239 12.37 -14.48 -7.80
CA GLY A 239 13.17 -15.66 -8.13
C GLY A 239 13.75 -16.39 -6.93
N VAL A 240 13.75 -15.77 -5.74
CA VAL A 240 14.34 -16.34 -4.53
C VAL A 240 13.42 -17.42 -3.94
N PRO A 241 13.91 -18.65 -3.71
CA PRO A 241 13.14 -19.70 -3.04
C PRO A 241 12.62 -19.25 -1.67
N HIS A 242 11.38 -19.60 -1.32
CA HIS A 242 10.72 -19.09 -0.11
C HIS A 242 11.52 -19.29 1.19
N HIS A 243 12.16 -20.44 1.39
CA HIS A 243 12.99 -20.68 2.57
C HIS A 243 14.19 -19.72 2.66
N LEU A 244 14.85 -19.42 1.52
CA LEU A 244 15.93 -18.43 1.45
C LEU A 244 15.40 -17.01 1.59
N PHE A 245 14.18 -16.74 1.11
CA PHE A 245 13.54 -15.45 1.31
C PHE A 245 13.36 -15.16 2.80
N GLU A 246 12.76 -16.11 3.54
CA GLU A 246 12.55 -16.00 4.97
C GLU A 246 13.86 -15.90 5.75
N GLU A 247 14.88 -16.68 5.38
CA GLU A 247 16.16 -16.71 6.09
C GLU A 247 17.07 -15.52 5.79
N LYS A 248 17.15 -15.07 4.52
CA LYS A 248 18.19 -14.15 4.03
C LYS A 248 17.66 -12.84 3.45
N VAL A 249 16.44 -12.81 2.91
CA VAL A 249 15.92 -11.61 2.23
C VAL A 249 15.08 -10.76 3.17
N LYS A 250 14.28 -11.39 4.03
CA LYS A 250 13.28 -10.71 4.86
C LYS A 250 13.86 -9.56 5.68
N ASN A 251 15.08 -9.74 6.17
CA ASN A 251 15.80 -8.76 6.99
C ASN A 251 16.99 -8.10 6.26
N ILE A 252 17.10 -8.26 4.93
CA ILE A 252 18.27 -7.81 4.16
C ILE A 252 18.63 -6.34 4.41
N PHE A 253 17.63 -5.46 4.49
CA PHE A 253 17.84 -4.04 4.74
C PHE A 253 18.18 -3.72 6.21
N LEU A 254 17.72 -4.53 7.15
CA LEU A 254 18.14 -4.43 8.56
C LEU A 254 19.60 -4.86 8.74
N ASP A 255 20.02 -5.89 8.00
CA ASP A 255 21.41 -6.35 8.00
C ASP A 255 22.33 -5.26 7.41
N ILE A 256 21.94 -4.67 6.27
CA ILE A 256 22.65 -3.53 5.67
C ILE A 256 22.67 -2.34 6.64
N GLN A 257 21.54 -1.98 7.25
CA GLN A 257 21.47 -0.90 8.24
C GLN A 257 22.48 -1.10 9.37
N LYS A 258 22.59 -2.33 9.88
CA LYS A 258 23.53 -2.69 10.95
C LYS A 258 24.99 -2.52 10.51
N GLU A 259 25.32 -2.89 9.27
CA GLU A 259 26.68 -2.73 8.73
C GLU A 259 27.07 -1.26 8.53
N TRP A 260 26.14 -0.43 8.07
CA TRP A 260 26.39 1.00 7.83
C TRP A 260 26.42 1.83 9.12
N GLY A 261 25.70 1.41 10.17
CA GLY A 261 25.73 2.10 11.47
C GLY A 261 25.13 3.51 11.48
N VAL A 262 24.34 3.87 10.47
CA VAL A 262 23.66 5.16 10.32
C VAL A 262 22.14 4.95 10.21
N PRO A 263 21.31 5.99 10.42
CA PRO A 263 19.89 5.92 10.10
C PRO A 263 19.65 5.42 8.68
N PHE A 264 18.82 4.39 8.55
CA PHE A 264 18.52 3.70 7.30
C PHE A 264 17.02 3.43 7.25
N GLU A 265 16.33 3.95 6.25
CA GLU A 265 14.89 3.76 6.08
C GLU A 265 14.57 3.41 4.64
N ILE A 266 13.68 2.44 4.45
CA ILE A 266 13.11 2.12 3.14
C ILE A 266 11.60 2.32 3.16
N MET A 267 11.08 2.75 2.02
CA MET A 267 9.66 2.97 1.82
C MET A 267 9.24 2.43 0.46
N ASN A 268 7.93 2.22 0.31
CA ASN A 268 7.39 1.87 -1.00
C ASN A 268 7.62 3.01 -2.01
N ASP A 269 7.83 2.66 -3.26
CA ASP A 269 8.05 3.58 -4.39
C ASP A 269 6.93 4.61 -4.58
N GLY A 270 5.67 4.22 -4.39
CA GLY A 270 4.52 5.13 -4.41
C GLY A 270 4.57 6.16 -3.27
N GLU A 271 4.99 5.75 -2.06
CA GLU A 271 5.09 6.64 -0.89
C GLU A 271 6.21 7.68 -1.08
N VAL A 272 7.37 7.26 -1.58
CA VAL A 272 8.48 8.18 -1.88
C VAL A 272 8.11 9.12 -3.03
N THR A 273 7.39 8.64 -4.05
CA THR A 273 6.88 9.49 -5.14
C THR A 273 5.89 10.53 -4.62
N ALA A 274 5.00 10.15 -3.71
CA ALA A 274 4.04 11.08 -3.08
C ALA A 274 4.77 12.15 -2.25
N LEU A 275 5.82 11.75 -1.52
CA LEU A 275 6.66 12.67 -0.76
C LEU A 275 7.39 13.66 -1.66
N ALA A 276 8.02 13.18 -2.73
CA ALA A 276 8.72 14.02 -3.69
C ALA A 276 7.75 15.03 -4.36
N GLY A 277 6.56 14.56 -4.75
CA GLY A 277 5.49 15.42 -5.26
C GLY A 277 5.04 16.47 -4.24
N SER A 278 4.85 16.07 -2.98
CA SER A 278 4.48 16.98 -1.88
C SER A 278 5.53 18.07 -1.67
N MET A 279 6.81 17.71 -1.63
CA MET A 279 7.92 18.67 -1.48
C MET A 279 8.02 19.64 -2.65
N SER A 280 7.86 19.14 -3.89
CA SER A 280 7.92 19.95 -5.11
C SER A 280 6.75 20.93 -5.22
N LEU A 281 5.54 20.44 -4.97
CA LEU A 281 4.30 21.23 -5.05
C LEU A 281 4.02 22.07 -3.81
N LYS A 282 4.78 21.85 -2.72
CA LYS A 282 4.50 22.40 -1.38
C LYS A 282 3.05 22.15 -0.95
N ALA A 283 2.54 20.96 -1.25
CA ALA A 283 1.14 20.58 -1.06
C ALA A 283 1.05 19.20 -0.40
N ASN A 284 0.14 19.07 0.56
CA ASN A 284 -0.09 17.80 1.27
C ASN A 284 -1.12 16.94 0.53
N SER A 285 -1.21 15.65 0.89
CA SER A 285 -2.20 14.69 0.38
C SER A 285 -2.12 14.43 -1.13
N ILE A 286 -0.90 14.27 -1.65
CA ILE A 286 -0.66 13.84 -3.02
C ILE A 286 -0.96 12.34 -3.15
N LEU A 287 -1.83 12.00 -4.09
CA LEU A 287 -2.10 10.62 -4.51
C LEU A 287 -1.31 10.34 -5.79
N VAL A 288 -0.63 9.19 -5.82
CA VAL A 288 0.18 8.71 -6.95
C VAL A 288 -0.46 7.45 -7.51
#